data_AF-A0A965UXV5-F1
#
_entry.id   AF-A0A965UXV5-F1
#
_cell.length_a   1.000
_cell.length_b   1.000
_cell.length_c   1.000
_cell.angle_alpha   90.00
_cell.angle_beta   90.00
_cell.angle_gamma   90.00
#
_symmetry.space_group_name_H-M   'P 1'
#
loop_
_entity.id
_entity.type
_entity.pdbx_description
1 polymer ?
#
loop_
_entity_poly.entity_id
_entity_poly.type
_entity_poly.pdbx_seq_one_letter_code
_entity_poly.pdbx_strand_id
1 'polypeptide(L)'
;SDMLDQENAVVVVNDDVAVEDSTYTTGRRGVAGTLIVEKILGAAAERGDKLSALKALGDAVNKATASMGVALTSCTVPAAGKPTFQIGMSEMEVGVGIHGEPGRRRVPLASADAIAEELTGAVLKDLALQAGQEVILLVNGFGGTPLVELYLMVNAARKVLDRHGIRVARHLTGSYVTSLEMAGCSITVTAVTPEFLALWDAPVHTAALRWGM
;
A
#
# COMPACT_ATOMS: atom_id res chain seq x y z
N SER A 1 -13.42 -28.87 -17.35
CA SER A 1 -12.45 -28.62 -16.27
C SER A 1 -11.28 -27.99 -16.96
N ASP A 2 -11.38 -26.68 -17.19
CA ASP A 2 -10.70 -26.01 -18.30
C ASP A 2 -9.37 -25.38 -17.87
N MET A 3 -8.79 -25.88 -16.77
CA MET A 3 -7.46 -25.46 -16.33
C MET A 3 -6.43 -26.51 -16.73
N LEU A 4 -5.35 -26.03 -17.36
CA LEU A 4 -4.18 -26.83 -17.68
C LEU A 4 -3.52 -27.34 -16.39
N ASP A 5 -3.15 -28.62 -16.36
CA ASP A 5 -2.45 -29.24 -15.22
C ASP A 5 -0.97 -28.83 -15.25
N GLN A 6 -0.68 -27.66 -14.68
CA GLN A 6 0.67 -27.14 -14.49
C GLN A 6 0.91 -26.79 -13.02
N GLU A 7 2.15 -26.96 -12.57
CA GLU A 7 2.57 -26.55 -11.23
C GLU A 7 2.27 -25.05 -11.05
N ASN A 8 1.51 -24.71 -10.00
CA ASN A 8 1.11 -23.34 -9.71
C ASN A 8 1.06 -23.09 -8.21
N ALA A 9 1.19 -21.81 -7.83
CA ALA A 9 1.11 -21.36 -6.45
C ALA A 9 0.47 -19.96 -6.41
N VAL A 10 -0.18 -19.62 -5.29
CA VAL A 10 -0.90 -18.35 -5.11
C VAL A 10 -0.44 -17.64 -3.85
N VAL A 11 -0.04 -16.37 -3.99
CA VAL A 11 0.16 -15.45 -2.87
C VAL A 11 -1.05 -14.54 -2.83
N VAL A 12 -1.79 -14.56 -1.72
CA VAL A 12 -2.94 -13.67 -1.50
C VAL A 12 -2.43 -12.47 -0.70
N VAL A 13 -2.42 -11.29 -1.32
CA VAL A 13 -2.03 -10.04 -0.66
C VAL A 13 -3.21 -9.48 0.11
N ASN A 14 -2.99 -9.16 1.39
CA ASN A 14 -4.04 -8.74 2.31
C ASN A 14 -3.53 -7.68 3.30
N ASP A 15 -2.81 -6.68 2.77
CA ASP A 15 -2.05 -5.69 3.50
C ASP A 15 -2.90 -4.56 4.12
N ASP A 16 -4.17 -4.40 3.77
CA ASP A 16 -5.00 -3.31 4.31
C ASP A 16 -5.40 -3.55 5.78
N VAL A 17 -4.97 -2.68 6.69
CA VAL A 17 -5.27 -2.77 8.15
C VAL A 17 -6.61 -2.15 8.52
N ALA A 18 -7.32 -1.51 7.58
CA ALA A 18 -8.51 -0.76 7.89
C ALA A 18 -9.70 -1.63 8.34
N VAL A 19 -9.77 -2.88 7.84
CA VAL A 19 -10.96 -3.73 7.95
C VAL A 19 -10.55 -5.21 8.03
N GLU A 20 -11.15 -5.97 8.97
CA GLU A 20 -11.01 -7.43 9.06
C GLU A 20 -12.05 -8.18 8.21
N ASP A 21 -13.25 -7.63 7.98
CA ASP A 21 -14.28 -8.14 7.06
C ASP A 21 -14.93 -6.99 6.27
N SER A 22 -14.84 -7.00 4.94
CA SER A 22 -15.41 -5.94 4.08
C SER A 22 -16.56 -6.46 3.21
N THR A 23 -17.34 -5.56 2.61
CA THR A 23 -18.49 -5.90 1.74
C THR A 23 -18.15 -6.84 0.57
N TYR A 24 -16.89 -6.87 0.14
CA TYR A 24 -16.43 -7.65 -1.02
C TYR A 24 -15.28 -8.62 -0.71
N THR A 25 -14.83 -8.71 0.56
CA THR A 25 -13.70 -9.54 0.95
C THR A 25 -13.93 -10.14 2.33
N THR A 26 -13.79 -11.46 2.41
CA THR A 26 -13.61 -12.19 3.68
C THR A 26 -12.16 -12.00 4.12
N GLY A 27 -11.92 -11.37 5.26
CA GLY A 27 -10.56 -10.97 5.64
C GLY A 27 -10.15 -9.58 5.14
N ARG A 28 -8.87 -9.23 5.36
CA ARG A 28 -8.25 -7.97 4.92
C ARG A 28 -8.19 -7.86 3.40
N ARG A 29 -8.31 -6.63 2.89
CA ARG A 29 -8.19 -6.31 1.45
C ARG A 29 -6.72 -6.28 1.02
N GLY A 30 -6.46 -6.59 -0.25
CA GLY A 30 -5.17 -6.31 -0.90
C GLY A 30 -5.19 -4.94 -1.56
N VAL A 31 -4.22 -4.09 -1.24
CA VAL A 31 -4.12 -2.70 -1.73
C VAL A 31 -2.69 -2.39 -2.20
N ALA A 32 -2.14 -1.21 -1.89
CA ALA A 32 -0.87 -0.72 -2.42
C ALA A 32 0.36 -1.59 -2.06
N GLY A 33 0.30 -2.39 -0.99
CA GLY A 33 1.35 -3.36 -0.64
C GLY A 33 1.56 -4.45 -1.70
N THR A 34 0.55 -4.69 -2.55
CA THR A 34 0.65 -5.61 -3.69
C THR A 34 1.82 -5.24 -4.60
N LEU A 35 2.06 -3.95 -4.85
CA LEU A 35 3.18 -3.50 -5.68
C LEU A 35 4.54 -3.90 -5.08
N ILE A 36 4.68 -3.86 -3.76
CA ILE A 36 5.93 -4.26 -3.09
C ILE A 36 6.16 -5.76 -3.26
N VAL A 37 5.10 -6.56 -3.07
CA VAL A 37 5.13 -8.02 -3.27
C VAL A 37 5.49 -8.35 -4.72
N GLU A 38 4.84 -7.70 -5.69
CA GLU A 38 5.13 -7.89 -7.12
C GLU A 38 6.57 -7.53 -7.49
N LYS A 39 7.09 -6.39 -6.99
CA LYS A 39 8.47 -5.99 -7.28
C LYS A 39 9.50 -6.98 -6.72
N ILE A 40 9.32 -7.40 -5.46
CA ILE A 40 10.27 -8.30 -4.79
C ILE A 40 10.21 -9.70 -5.42
N LEU A 41 9.01 -10.23 -5.68
CA LEU A 41 8.85 -11.52 -6.35
C LEU A 41 9.33 -11.50 -7.80
N GLY A 42 9.06 -10.43 -8.54
CA GLY A 42 9.53 -10.28 -9.91
C GLY A 42 11.06 -10.32 -10.00
N ALA A 43 11.74 -9.63 -9.08
CA ALA A 43 13.20 -9.67 -9.00
C ALA A 43 13.74 -11.06 -8.61
N ALA A 44 13.07 -11.76 -7.70
CA ALA A 44 13.45 -13.12 -7.31
C ALA A 44 13.23 -14.13 -8.45
N ALA A 45 12.13 -13.97 -9.21
CA ALA A 45 11.85 -14.79 -10.37
C ALA A 45 12.88 -14.56 -11.49
N GLU A 46 13.25 -13.30 -11.77
CA GLU A 46 14.31 -12.97 -12.72
C GLU A 46 15.67 -13.55 -12.32
N ARG A 47 15.96 -13.61 -11.01
CA ARG A 47 17.15 -14.27 -10.47
C ARG A 47 17.17 -15.79 -10.69
N GLY A 48 16.03 -16.40 -11.05
CA GLY A 48 15.88 -17.83 -11.32
C GLY A 48 15.40 -18.64 -10.12
N ASP A 49 14.83 -18.01 -9.11
CA ASP A 49 14.31 -18.69 -7.93
C ASP A 49 13.13 -19.63 -8.30
N LYS A 50 13.06 -20.79 -7.63
CA LYS A 50 12.02 -21.80 -7.90
C LYS A 50 10.64 -21.36 -7.39
N LEU A 51 9.57 -21.89 -7.99
CA LEU A 51 8.18 -21.57 -7.62
C LEU A 51 7.89 -21.69 -6.12
N SER A 52 8.38 -22.74 -5.45
CA SER A 52 8.20 -22.93 -4.02
C SER A 52 8.92 -21.86 -3.18
N ALA A 53 10.10 -21.39 -3.61
CA ALA A 53 10.82 -20.29 -2.97
C ALA A 53 10.10 -18.96 -3.19
N LEU A 54 9.57 -18.72 -4.40
CA LEU A 54 8.76 -17.54 -4.71
C LEU A 54 7.50 -17.50 -3.84
N LYS A 55 6.80 -18.62 -3.68
CA LYS A 55 5.62 -18.70 -2.81
C LYS A 55 5.98 -18.34 -1.36
N ALA A 56 7.03 -18.93 -0.81
CA ALA A 56 7.47 -18.65 0.55
C ALA A 56 7.91 -17.19 0.76
N LEU A 57 8.66 -16.63 -0.21
CA LEU A 57 9.07 -15.24 -0.20
C LEU A 57 7.87 -14.29 -0.27
N GLY A 58 6.92 -14.56 -1.15
CA GLY A 58 5.73 -13.73 -1.32
C GLY A 58 4.87 -13.69 -0.07
N ASP A 59 4.66 -14.83 0.58
CA ASP A 59 3.96 -14.89 1.88
C ASP A 59 4.70 -14.11 2.97
N ALA A 60 6.04 -14.21 2.99
CA ALA A 60 6.86 -13.49 3.96
C ALA A 60 6.82 -11.97 3.76
N VAL A 61 6.91 -11.50 2.51
CA VAL A 61 6.80 -10.07 2.16
C VAL A 61 5.41 -9.55 2.47
N ASN A 62 4.36 -10.30 2.11
CA ASN A 62 2.98 -9.92 2.41
C ASN A 62 2.77 -9.79 3.93
N LYS A 63 3.22 -10.76 4.73
CA LYS A 63 3.14 -10.71 6.20
C LYS A 63 3.93 -9.53 6.80
N ALA A 64 4.98 -9.08 6.14
CA ALA A 64 5.79 -7.95 6.55
C ALA A 64 5.25 -6.59 6.06
N THR A 65 4.13 -6.57 5.32
CA THR A 65 3.60 -5.39 4.66
C THR A 65 2.21 -5.04 5.18
N ALA A 66 2.01 -3.77 5.51
CA ALA A 66 0.71 -3.25 5.94
C ALA A 66 0.46 -1.86 5.37
N SER A 67 -0.81 -1.57 5.11
CA SER A 67 -1.28 -0.36 4.45
C SER A 67 -2.53 0.21 5.11
N MET A 68 -2.66 1.54 5.11
CA MET A 68 -3.92 2.21 5.45
C MET A 68 -4.15 3.44 4.57
N GLY A 69 -5.39 3.62 4.12
CA GLY A 69 -5.79 4.69 3.20
C GLY A 69 -6.72 5.74 3.81
N VAL A 70 -6.74 6.92 3.19
CA VAL A 70 -7.72 7.98 3.43
C VAL A 70 -8.18 8.59 2.10
N ALA A 71 -9.49 8.84 1.98
CA ALA A 71 -10.09 9.54 0.86
C ALA A 71 -10.59 10.92 1.27
N LEU A 72 -10.34 11.91 0.40
CA LEU A 72 -10.86 13.28 0.49
C LEU A 72 -12.05 13.48 -0.47
N THR A 73 -12.09 12.72 -1.56
CA THR A 73 -13.24 12.59 -2.43
C THR A 73 -13.53 11.13 -2.70
N SER A 74 -14.72 10.81 -3.22
CA SER A 74 -15.00 9.50 -3.79
C SER A 74 -14.55 9.44 -5.26
N CYS A 75 -14.51 8.24 -5.84
CA CYS A 75 -14.33 8.03 -7.27
C CYS A 75 -15.67 7.79 -7.99
N THR A 76 -15.68 8.03 -9.29
CA THR A 76 -16.82 7.86 -10.19
C THR A 76 -16.51 6.76 -11.18
N VAL A 77 -17.14 5.60 -11.00
CA VAL A 77 -17.08 4.54 -12.01
C VAL A 77 -17.77 5.07 -13.28
N PRO A 78 -17.10 5.08 -14.47
CA PRO A 78 -17.64 5.72 -15.66
C PRO A 78 -19.04 5.24 -16.06
N ALA A 79 -19.31 3.94 -15.90
CA ALA A 79 -20.60 3.33 -16.18
C ALA A 79 -21.72 3.78 -15.22
N ALA A 80 -21.37 4.13 -13.98
CA ALA A 80 -22.34 4.59 -12.99
C ALA A 80 -22.67 6.09 -13.13
N GLY A 81 -21.72 6.90 -13.65
CA GLY A 81 -21.90 8.33 -13.91
C GLY A 81 -22.10 9.21 -12.67
N LYS A 82 -21.93 8.64 -11.47
CA LYS A 82 -22.03 9.32 -10.17
C LYS A 82 -20.99 8.77 -9.19
N PRO A 83 -20.58 9.55 -8.17
CA PRO A 83 -19.66 9.08 -7.14
C PRO A 83 -20.16 7.80 -6.46
N THR A 84 -19.24 6.89 -6.14
CA THR A 84 -19.54 5.60 -5.47
C THR A 84 -20.06 5.81 -4.04
N PHE A 85 -19.60 6.88 -3.38
CA PHE A 85 -20.13 7.40 -2.13
C PHE A 85 -19.97 8.93 -2.08
N GLN A 86 -20.61 9.60 -1.13
CA GLN A 86 -20.49 11.06 -0.98
C GLN A 86 -19.53 11.37 0.15
N ILE A 87 -18.62 12.33 0.01
CA ILE A 87 -17.81 12.92 1.09
C ILE A 87 -18.04 14.43 1.06
N GLY A 88 -18.35 15.05 2.19
CA GLY A 88 -18.48 16.50 2.28
C GLY A 88 -17.14 17.23 2.11
N MET A 89 -17.17 18.50 1.72
CA MET A 89 -15.96 19.31 1.49
C MET A 89 -15.07 19.54 2.72
N SER A 90 -15.59 19.26 3.92
CA SER A 90 -14.86 19.39 5.19
C SER A 90 -14.73 18.03 5.90
N GLU A 91 -14.88 16.94 5.15
CA GLU A 91 -14.82 15.58 5.66
C GLU A 91 -13.72 14.79 4.93
N MET A 92 -13.30 13.69 5.56
CA MET A 92 -12.46 12.66 4.96
C MET A 92 -12.97 11.28 5.41
N GLU A 93 -12.71 10.28 4.58
CA GLU A 93 -13.11 8.89 4.82
C GLU A 93 -11.85 8.07 5.09
N VAL A 94 -11.73 7.54 6.32
CA VAL A 94 -10.55 6.78 6.74
C VAL A 94 -10.77 5.29 6.54
N GLY A 95 -9.76 4.60 6.03
CA GLY A 95 -9.80 3.16 5.76
C GLY A 95 -10.54 2.81 4.46
N VAL A 96 -10.49 3.68 3.46
CA VAL A 96 -11.11 3.47 2.14
C VAL A 96 -10.40 2.34 1.38
N GLY A 97 -11.14 1.59 0.58
CA GLY A 97 -10.60 0.60 -0.36
C GLY A 97 -10.24 1.20 -1.72
N ILE A 98 -9.71 0.38 -2.62
CA ILE A 98 -9.29 0.83 -3.96
C ILE A 98 -10.42 0.79 -5.00
N HIS A 99 -11.59 0.24 -4.70
CA HIS A 99 -12.73 0.20 -5.61
C HIS A 99 -13.84 1.21 -5.24
N GLY A 100 -13.52 2.18 -4.39
CA GLY A 100 -14.51 3.13 -3.89
C GLY A 100 -15.44 2.52 -2.84
N GLU A 101 -15.03 1.43 -2.19
CA GLU A 101 -15.75 0.94 -1.01
C GLU A 101 -15.69 2.00 0.10
N PRO A 102 -16.81 2.29 0.78
CA PRO A 102 -16.79 3.19 1.93
C PRO A 102 -15.77 2.70 2.95
N GLY A 103 -15.06 3.66 3.55
CA GLY A 103 -14.09 3.38 4.58
C GLY A 103 -14.73 2.92 5.88
N ARG A 104 -13.90 2.79 6.91
CA ARG A 104 -14.34 2.42 8.26
C ARG A 104 -15.16 3.53 8.90
N ARG A 105 -14.77 4.78 8.66
CA ARG A 105 -15.38 5.95 9.29
C ARG A 105 -15.17 7.23 8.51
N ARG A 106 -16.19 8.08 8.56
CA ARG A 106 -16.13 9.47 8.16
C ARG A 106 -15.80 10.37 9.32
N VAL A 107 -14.90 11.31 9.11
CA VAL A 107 -14.50 12.30 10.11
C VAL A 107 -14.27 13.67 9.48
N PRO A 108 -14.22 14.75 10.28
CA PRO A 108 -13.79 16.05 9.78
C PRO A 108 -12.39 15.97 9.15
N LEU A 109 -12.17 16.77 8.10
CA LEU A 109 -10.87 16.93 7.48
C LEU A 109 -9.84 17.38 8.52
N ALA A 110 -8.75 16.63 8.64
CA ALA A 110 -7.67 16.92 9.57
C ALA A 110 -6.42 17.45 8.85
N SER A 111 -5.42 17.90 9.61
CA SER A 111 -4.13 18.28 9.05
C SER A 111 -3.37 17.05 8.53
N ALA A 112 -2.45 17.25 7.57
CA ALA A 112 -1.61 16.19 7.05
C ALA A 112 -0.81 15.45 8.15
N ASP A 113 -0.29 16.17 9.16
CA ASP A 113 0.42 15.55 10.29
C ASP A 113 -0.52 14.64 11.11
N ALA A 114 -1.77 15.05 11.35
CA ALA A 114 -2.75 14.24 12.08
C ALA A 114 -3.21 13.01 11.27
N ILE A 115 -3.41 13.17 9.96
CA ILE A 115 -3.72 12.07 9.05
C ILE A 115 -2.57 11.06 9.04
N ALA A 116 -1.33 11.53 8.91
CA ALA A 116 -0.15 10.66 8.89
C ALA A 116 0.05 9.93 10.21
N GLU A 117 -0.19 10.58 11.36
CA GLU A 117 -0.16 9.95 12.68
C GLU A 117 -1.12 8.77 12.76
N GLU A 118 -2.36 8.97 12.31
CA GLU A 118 -3.37 7.92 12.32
C GLU A 118 -3.00 6.76 11.39
N LEU A 119 -2.75 7.04 10.11
CA LEU A 119 -2.49 6.00 9.11
C LEU A 119 -1.21 5.22 9.43
N THR A 120 -0.12 5.94 9.69
CA THR A 120 1.18 5.31 10.01
C THR A 120 1.12 4.58 11.33
N GLY A 121 0.49 5.15 12.37
CA GLY A 121 0.35 4.52 13.68
C GLY A 121 -0.42 3.20 13.62
N ALA A 122 -1.49 3.13 12.82
CA ALA A 122 -2.24 1.90 12.61
C ALA A 122 -1.38 0.82 11.93
N VAL A 123 -0.63 1.18 10.89
CA VAL A 123 0.29 0.29 10.17
C VAL A 123 1.42 -0.22 11.08
N LEU A 124 2.05 0.66 11.86
CA LEU A 124 3.10 0.28 12.80
C LEU A 124 2.60 -0.68 13.88
N LYS A 125 1.38 -0.43 14.39
CA LYS A 125 0.73 -1.28 15.39
C LYS A 125 0.46 -2.68 14.85
N ASP A 126 -0.07 -2.78 13.63
CA ASP A 126 -0.36 -4.07 12.97
C ASP A 126 0.91 -4.90 12.76
N LEU A 127 1.98 -4.28 12.28
CA LEU A 127 3.26 -4.94 12.05
C LEU A 127 4.07 -5.19 13.33
N ALA A 128 3.63 -4.66 14.47
CA ALA A 128 4.34 -4.70 15.75
C ALA A 128 5.82 -4.30 15.65
N LEU A 129 6.12 -3.26 14.85
CA LEU A 129 7.49 -2.83 14.60
C LEU A 129 8.18 -2.28 15.85
N GLN A 130 9.48 -2.55 15.95
CA GLN A 130 10.35 -2.19 17.05
C GLN A 130 11.42 -1.19 16.58
N ALA A 131 11.82 -0.30 17.50
CA ALA A 131 12.88 0.67 17.24
C ALA A 131 14.17 -0.01 16.72
N GLY A 132 14.83 0.62 15.76
CA GLY A 132 16.02 0.10 15.09
C GLY A 132 15.74 -0.74 13.84
N GLN A 133 14.49 -1.11 13.58
CA GLN A 133 14.12 -1.79 12.33
C GLN A 133 14.12 -0.84 11.14
N GLU A 134 14.41 -1.39 9.97
CA GLU A 134 14.36 -0.70 8.68
C GLU A 134 13.09 -1.07 7.91
N VAL A 135 12.60 -0.12 7.11
CA VAL A 135 11.39 -0.30 6.29
C VAL A 135 11.53 0.28 4.88
N ILE A 136 10.72 -0.25 3.96
CA ILE A 136 10.32 0.47 2.74
C ILE A 136 9.03 1.25 3.05
N LEU A 137 8.99 2.52 2.67
CA LEU A 137 7.81 3.39 2.77
C LEU A 137 7.24 3.66 1.38
N LEU A 138 5.98 3.30 1.14
CA LEU A 138 5.24 3.72 -0.06
C LEU A 138 4.14 4.70 0.35
N VAL A 139 4.21 5.93 -0.18
CA VAL A 139 3.12 6.91 -0.13
C VAL A 139 2.45 6.94 -1.49
N ASN A 140 1.29 6.31 -1.57
CA ASN A 140 0.57 6.07 -2.80
C ASN A 140 -0.64 7.01 -2.92
N GLY A 141 -0.74 7.77 -4.02
CA GLY A 141 -1.91 8.58 -4.34
C GLY A 141 -3.00 7.76 -5.01
N PHE A 142 -4.26 8.08 -4.73
CA PHE A 142 -5.40 7.38 -5.35
C PHE A 142 -5.81 7.90 -6.73
N GLY A 143 -5.08 8.89 -7.26
CA GLY A 143 -5.26 9.42 -8.61
C GLY A 143 -5.49 10.93 -8.61
N GLY A 144 -6.41 11.42 -7.78
CA GLY A 144 -6.80 12.84 -7.70
C GLY A 144 -5.91 13.72 -6.83
N THR A 145 -4.90 13.16 -6.14
CA THR A 145 -4.02 13.90 -5.23
C THR A 145 -2.78 14.43 -5.96
N PRO A 146 -2.51 15.75 -5.92
CA PRO A 146 -1.29 16.32 -6.49
C PRO A 146 -0.01 15.72 -5.89
N LEU A 147 1.01 15.53 -6.71
CA LEU A 147 2.29 14.95 -6.27
C LEU A 147 2.94 15.74 -5.12
N VAL A 148 2.80 17.07 -5.11
CA VAL A 148 3.32 17.93 -4.03
C VAL A 148 2.67 17.61 -2.67
N GLU A 149 1.37 17.26 -2.66
CA GLU A 149 0.65 16.86 -1.44
C GLU A 149 1.06 15.45 -1.00
N LEU A 150 1.37 14.55 -1.94
CA LEU A 150 1.95 13.25 -1.59
C LEU A 150 3.32 13.40 -0.90
N TYR A 151 4.17 14.32 -1.35
CA TYR A 151 5.45 14.61 -0.66
C TYR A 151 5.26 15.27 0.70
N LEU A 152 4.19 16.08 0.90
CA LEU A 152 3.79 16.54 2.23
C LEU A 152 3.47 15.35 3.14
N MET A 153 2.73 14.35 2.63
CA MET A 153 2.43 13.12 3.36
C MET A 153 3.67 12.27 3.64
N VAL A 154 4.65 12.20 2.72
CA VAL A 154 5.95 11.56 2.99
C VAL A 154 6.64 12.22 4.18
N ASN A 155 6.73 13.55 4.19
CA ASN A 155 7.33 14.28 5.30
C ASN A 155 6.61 13.99 6.63
N ALA A 156 5.29 14.04 6.63
CA ALA A 156 4.48 13.76 7.81
C ALA A 156 4.67 12.31 8.31
N ALA A 157 4.60 11.32 7.42
CA ALA A 157 4.80 9.91 7.75
C ALA A 157 6.20 9.62 8.31
N ARG A 158 7.25 10.21 7.72
CA ARG A 158 8.63 10.06 8.19
C ARG A 158 8.81 10.60 9.60
N LYS A 159 8.18 11.72 9.97
CA LYS A 159 8.20 12.20 11.37
C LYS A 159 7.62 11.17 12.33
N VAL A 160 6.54 10.48 11.94
CA VAL A 160 5.93 9.42 12.78
C VAL A 160 6.90 8.25 12.94
N LEU A 161 7.49 7.77 11.83
CA LEU A 161 8.46 6.68 11.83
C LEU A 161 9.70 7.01 12.67
N ASP A 162 10.25 8.22 12.50
CA ASP A 162 11.44 8.70 13.23
C ASP A 162 11.16 8.74 14.75
N ARG A 163 9.97 9.19 15.17
CA ARG A 163 9.56 9.16 16.60
C ARG A 163 9.51 7.75 17.19
N HIS A 164 9.20 6.74 16.36
CA HIS A 164 9.19 5.34 16.76
C HIS A 164 10.56 4.66 16.60
N GLY A 165 11.59 5.40 16.19
CA GLY A 165 12.93 4.85 15.95
C GLY A 165 12.99 3.90 14.74
N ILE A 166 12.05 4.02 13.79
CA ILE A 166 12.00 3.20 12.58
C ILE A 166 12.70 3.93 11.44
N ARG A 167 13.67 3.29 10.81
CA ARG A 167 14.45 3.89 9.71
C ARG A 167 13.82 3.56 8.36
N VAL A 168 13.52 4.59 7.58
CA VAL A 168 13.13 4.42 6.16
C VAL A 168 14.38 4.16 5.33
N ALA A 169 14.58 2.91 4.92
CA ALA A 169 15.70 2.52 4.07
C ALA A 169 15.46 2.89 2.60
N ARG A 170 14.23 2.72 2.12
CA ARG A 170 13.79 3.13 0.77
C ARG A 170 12.40 3.75 0.85
N HIS A 171 12.09 4.63 -0.08
CA HIS A 171 10.72 5.08 -0.25
C HIS A 171 10.35 5.22 -1.71
N LEU A 172 9.06 5.12 -1.97
CA LEU A 172 8.44 5.36 -3.27
C LEU A 172 7.23 6.27 -3.08
N THR A 173 7.04 7.23 -3.98
CA THR A 173 5.97 8.23 -3.86
C THR A 173 5.39 8.56 -5.21
N GLY A 174 4.07 8.47 -5.34
CA GLY A 174 3.36 8.68 -6.59
C GLY A 174 2.03 7.94 -6.63
N SER A 175 1.40 7.91 -7.78
CA SER A 175 0.13 7.20 -8.00
C SER A 175 0.41 5.87 -8.70
N TYR A 176 0.48 4.79 -7.93
CA TYR A 176 0.81 3.45 -8.42
C TYR A 176 -0.37 2.49 -8.37
N VAL A 177 -1.13 2.52 -7.27
CA VAL A 177 -2.35 1.72 -7.06
C VAL A 177 -3.49 2.70 -6.79
N THR A 178 -4.13 3.13 -7.88
CA THR A 178 -5.12 4.22 -7.88
C THR A 178 -6.55 3.70 -7.71
N SER A 179 -7.46 4.60 -7.34
CA SER A 179 -8.91 4.41 -7.45
C SER A 179 -9.50 5.50 -8.36
N LEU A 180 -9.27 5.35 -9.66
CA LEU A 180 -9.68 6.32 -10.69
C LEU A 180 -9.21 7.75 -10.35
N GLU A 181 -10.14 8.69 -10.18
CA GLU A 181 -9.88 10.10 -9.87
C GLU A 181 -9.97 10.44 -8.37
N MET A 182 -10.08 9.43 -7.49
CA MET A 182 -10.18 9.63 -6.04
C MET A 182 -9.02 10.50 -5.52
N ALA A 183 -9.36 11.62 -4.89
CA ALA A 183 -8.40 12.38 -4.09
C ALA A 183 -8.26 11.70 -2.73
N GLY A 184 -7.02 11.47 -2.32
CA GLY A 184 -6.65 10.66 -1.17
C GLY A 184 -5.30 9.98 -1.33
N CYS A 185 -4.85 9.29 -0.29
CA CYS A 185 -3.61 8.53 -0.33
C CYS A 185 -3.64 7.34 0.62
N SER A 186 -2.72 6.41 0.42
CA SER A 186 -2.38 5.37 1.39
C SER A 186 -0.93 5.47 1.82
N ILE A 187 -0.68 5.07 3.05
CA ILE A 187 0.65 4.82 3.59
C ILE A 187 0.81 3.31 3.70
N THR A 188 1.84 2.79 3.06
CA THR A 188 2.24 1.39 3.11
C THR A 188 3.65 1.31 3.70
N VAL A 189 3.82 0.39 4.66
CA VAL A 189 5.13 0.09 5.26
C VAL A 189 5.40 -1.39 5.07
N THR A 190 6.62 -1.71 4.64
CA THR A 190 7.14 -3.08 4.59
C THR A 190 8.36 -3.18 5.47
N ALA A 191 8.30 -4.01 6.52
CA ALA A 191 9.47 -4.37 7.32
C ALA A 191 10.46 -5.13 6.44
N VAL A 192 11.74 -4.73 6.43
CA VAL A 192 12.71 -5.33 5.52
C VAL A 192 13.82 -6.10 6.21
N THR A 193 14.26 -7.14 5.51
CA THR A 193 15.53 -7.81 5.72
C THR A 193 16.55 -7.32 4.67
N PRO A 194 17.86 -7.60 4.84
CA PRO A 194 18.84 -7.32 3.79
C PRO A 194 18.51 -7.98 2.45
N GLU A 195 17.91 -9.17 2.46
CA GLU A 195 17.46 -9.86 1.25
C GLU A 195 16.33 -9.11 0.55
N PHE A 196 15.33 -8.63 1.30
CA PHE A 196 14.22 -7.87 0.72
C PHE A 196 14.71 -6.57 0.08
N LEU A 197 15.65 -5.88 0.73
CA LEU A 197 16.26 -4.68 0.17
C LEU A 197 17.07 -4.97 -1.10
N ALA A 198 17.83 -6.06 -1.13
CA ALA A 198 18.58 -6.45 -2.33
C ALA A 198 17.63 -6.73 -3.52
N LEU A 199 16.49 -7.39 -3.28
CA LEU A 199 15.48 -7.66 -4.30
C LEU A 199 14.71 -6.40 -4.73
N TRP A 200 14.46 -5.49 -3.79
CA TRP A 200 13.90 -4.17 -4.12
C TRP A 200 14.84 -3.38 -5.03
N ASP A 201 16.12 -3.30 -4.66
CA ASP A 201 17.14 -2.54 -5.39
C ASP A 201 17.53 -3.18 -6.73
N ALA A 202 17.23 -4.47 -6.94
CA ALA A 202 17.49 -5.16 -8.19
C ALA A 202 16.83 -4.43 -9.38
N PRO A 203 17.45 -4.43 -10.57
CA PRO A 203 16.95 -3.73 -11.75
C PRO A 203 15.48 -4.05 -12.08
N VAL A 204 14.77 -3.05 -12.59
CA VAL A 204 13.39 -3.21 -13.06
C VAL A 204 13.19 -2.30 -14.26
N HIS A 205 12.48 -2.80 -15.27
CA HIS A 205 12.15 -2.06 -16.49
C HIS A 205 10.70 -2.32 -16.87
N THR A 206 9.79 -1.63 -16.19
CA THR A 206 8.35 -1.61 -16.51
C THR A 206 7.89 -0.19 -16.82
N ALA A 207 6.64 -0.03 -17.25
CA ALA A 207 6.08 1.29 -17.56
C ALA A 207 6.04 2.23 -16.34
N ALA A 208 5.91 1.68 -15.13
CA ALA A 208 5.73 2.46 -13.90
C ALA A 208 6.90 2.36 -12.90
N LEU A 209 7.73 1.31 -12.98
CA LEU A 209 8.93 1.14 -12.16
C LEU A 209 10.16 0.97 -13.05
N ARG A 210 11.15 1.84 -12.89
CA ARG A 210 12.36 1.82 -13.73
C ARG A 210 13.60 2.31 -12.97
N TRP A 211 14.53 1.40 -12.67
CA TRP A 211 15.84 1.71 -12.09
C TRP A 211 16.85 0.60 -12.31
N GLY A 212 18.13 0.87 -12.00
CA GLY A 212 19.22 -0.11 -12.10
C GLY A 212 19.63 -0.46 -13.54
N MET A 213 19.45 0.47 -14.48
CA MET A 213 19.89 0.34 -15.87
C MET A 213 21.39 0.64 -16.03
#